data_AF-A0A355AHT1-F1
#
_entry.id   AF-A0A355AHT1-F1
#
_cell.length_a   1.000
_cell.length_b   1.000
_cell.length_c   1.000
_cell.angle_alpha   90.00
_cell.angle_beta   90.00
_cell.angle_gamma   90.00
#
_symmetry.space_group_name_H-M   'P 1'
#
loop_
_entity.id
_entity.type
_entity.pdbx_description
1 polymer ?
#
loop_
_entity_poly.entity_id
_entity_poly.type
_entity_poly.pdbx_seq_one_letter_code
_entity_poly.pdbx_strand_id
1 'polypeptide(L)' 'MEVLLSREELSDGVDRLAALVQNDRGDQPLVLVGVLTGSIMLVADLLRRLDGSIEVGMVSASSYRGVET' A
#
# COMPACT_ATOMS: atom_id res chain seq x y z
N MET A 1 -9.03 21.69 -12.82
CA MET A 1 -8.62 20.42 -12.16
C MET A 1 -7.71 20.83 -11.05
N GLU A 2 -8.12 20.60 -9.81
CA GLU A 2 -7.33 20.97 -8.63
C GLU A 2 -6.38 19.81 -8.28
N VAL A 3 -5.11 20.13 -8.02
CA VAL A 3 -4.13 19.14 -7.56
C VAL A 3 -4.25 19.08 -6.03
N LEU A 4 -4.76 17.96 -5.52
CA LEU A 4 -4.93 17.75 -4.07
C LEU A 4 -3.63 17.32 -3.38
N LEU A 5 -2.81 16.53 -4.08
CA LEU A 5 -1.49 16.09 -3.64
C LEU A 5 -0.53 16.14 -4.82
N SER A 6 0.61 16.77 -4.60
CA SER A 6 1.74 16.76 -5.51
C SER A 6 2.38 15.36 -5.57
N ARG A 7 3.25 15.15 -6.56
CA ARG A 7 4.03 13.91 -6.69
C ARG A 7 4.94 13.72 -5.48
N GLU A 8 5.52 14.80 -5.00
CA GLU A 8 6.45 14.84 -3.89
C GLU A 8 5.72 14.46 -2.59
N GLU A 9 4.54 15.04 -2.34
CA GLU A 9 3.72 14.68 -1.17
C GLU A 9 3.27 13.22 -1.18
N LEU A 10 2.94 12.67 -2.36
CA LEU A 10 2.64 11.25 -2.50
C LEU A 10 3.88 10.40 -2.20
N SER A 11 5.04 10.76 -2.76
CA SER A 11 6.31 10.07 -2.52
C SER A 11 6.63 10.04 -1.02
N ASP A 12 6.61 11.20 -0.36
CA ASP A 12 6.87 11.34 1.08
C ASP A 12 5.86 10.56 1.93
N GLY A 13 4.61 10.48 1.48
CA GLY A 13 3.60 9.63 2.11
C GLY A 13 3.98 8.15 2.08
N VAL A 14 4.44 7.65 0.93
CA VAL A 14 4.86 6.25 0.80
C VAL A 14 6.18 5.98 1.53
N ASP A 15 7.13 6.91 1.53
CA ASP A 15 8.38 6.79 2.30
C ASP A 15 8.09 6.66 3.81
N ARG A 16 7.18 7.47 4.33
CA ARG A 16 6.72 7.36 5.73
C ARG A 16 6.05 6.03 6.01
N LEU A 17 5.17 5.56 5.11
CA LEU A 17 4.51 4.27 5.27
C LEU A 17 5.51 3.10 5.28
N ALA A 18 6.50 3.12 4.38
CA ALA A 18 7.55 2.10 4.31
C ALA A 18 8.35 2.04 5.62
N ALA A 19 8.74 3.20 6.16
CA ALA A 19 9.46 3.27 7.44
C ALA A 19 8.64 2.69 8.60
N LEU A 20 7.34 2.98 8.67
CA LEU A 20 6.44 2.41 9.68
C LEU A 20 6.35 0.89 9.56
N VAL A 21 6.12 0.37 8.34
CA VAL A 21 6.05 -1.08 8.09
C VAL A 21 7.35 -1.78 8.47
N GLN A 22 8.51 -1.21 8.13
CA GLN A 22 9.82 -1.80 8.43
C GLN A 22 10.09 -1.84 9.94
N ASN A 23 9.76 -0.76 10.65
CA ASN A 23 9.92 -0.70 12.10
C ASN A 23 9.00 -1.69 12.83
N ASP A 24 7.77 -1.85 12.35
CA ASP A 24 6.78 -2.74 12.98
C ASP A 24 7.06 -4.22 12.69
N ARG A 25 7.56 -4.54 11.49
CA ARG A 25 7.83 -5.92 11.06
C ARG A 25 9.08 -6.52 11.71
N GLY A 26 10.13 -5.71 11.88
CA GLY A 26 11.47 -6.23 12.17
C GLY A 26 11.96 -7.21 11.09
N ASP A 27 12.57 -8.33 11.51
CA ASP A 27 13.21 -9.32 10.61
C ASP A 27 12.25 -10.40 10.08
N GLN A 28 10.93 -10.27 10.33
CA GLN A 28 9.96 -11.27 9.88
C GLN A 28 9.67 -11.14 8.37
N PRO A 29 9.39 -12.24 7.65
CA PRO A 29 8.89 -12.18 6.28
C PRO A 29 7.58 -11.37 6.21
N LEU A 30 7.43 -10.56 5.16
CA LEU A 30 6.21 -9.76 4.94
C LEU A 30 5.35 -10.39 3.84
N VAL A 31 4.03 -10.40 4.04
CA VAL A 31 3.06 -10.65 2.96
C VAL A 31 2.30 -9.36 2.69
N LEU A 32 2.48 -8.80 1.49
CA LEU A 32 1.80 -7.59 1.03
C LEU A 32 0.61 -7.97 0.14
N VAL A 33 -0.61 -7.65 0.57
CA VAL A 33 -1.84 -7.95 -0.18
C VAL A 33 -2.49 -6.68 -0.71
N GLY A 34 -2.44 -6.47 -2.03
CA GLY A 34 -3.11 -5.34 -2.70
C GLY A 34 -4.57 -5.64 -3.03
N VAL A 35 -5.47 -4.69 -2.75
CA VAL A 35 -6.89 -4.80 -3.15
C VAL A 35 -7.11 -4.07 -4.47
N LEU A 36 -7.51 -4.80 -5.50
CA LEU A 36 -7.66 -4.29 -6.85
C LEU A 36 -8.89 -3.38 -7.01
N THR A 37 -8.88 -2.43 -7.94
CA THR A 37 -7.78 -2.10 -8.88
C THR A 37 -6.94 -0.91 -8.42
N GLY A 38 -7.51 -0.03 -7.60
CA GLY A 38 -6.90 1.27 -7.24
C GLY A 38 -5.58 1.18 -6.47
N SER A 39 -5.30 0.06 -5.80
CA SER A 39 -4.08 -0.10 -5.00
C SER A 39 -2.81 -0.35 -5.81
N ILE A 40 -2.90 -0.68 -7.11
CA ILE A 40 -1.74 -1.13 -7.91
C ILE A 40 -0.58 -0.14 -7.83
N MET A 41 -0.85 1.16 -7.99
CA MET A 41 0.18 2.20 -7.96
C MET A 41 0.83 2.30 -6.58
N LEU A 42 0.02 2.36 -5.52
CA LEU A 42 0.51 2.46 -4.14
C LEU A 42 1.32 1.23 -3.75
N VAL A 43 0.85 0.02 -4.08
CA VAL A 43 1.55 -1.23 -3.78
C VAL A 43 2.89 -1.29 -4.51
N ALA A 44 2.94 -0.89 -5.78
CA ALA A 44 4.20 -0.84 -6.53
C ALA A 44 5.18 0.19 -5.96
N ASP A 45 4.68 1.37 -5.57
CA ASP A 45 5.49 2.42 -4.93
C ASP A 45 6.01 2.01 -3.56
N LEU A 46 5.21 1.29 -2.78
CA LEU A 46 5.58 0.82 -1.45
C LEU A 46 6.58 -0.34 -1.54
N LEU A 47 6.33 -1.33 -2.41
CA LEU A 47 7.19 -2.49 -2.59
C LEU A 47 8.64 -2.10 -2.94
N ARG A 48 8.82 -1.03 -3.73
CA ARG A 48 10.15 -0.49 -4.09
C ARG A 48 10.95 0.08 -2.92
N ARG A 49 10.30 0.38 -1.79
CA ARG A 49 10.91 0.99 -0.59
C ARG A 49 11.05 0.02 0.57
N LEU A 50 10.55 -1.20 0.42
CA LEU A 50 10.62 -2.25 1.44
C LEU A 50 11.76 -3.21 1.11
N ASP A 51 12.45 -3.68 2.15
CA ASP A 51 13.57 -4.61 2.05
C ASP A 51 13.25 -5.98 2.66
N GLY A 52 14.05 -6.99 2.33
CA GLY A 52 13.97 -8.33 2.91
C GLY A 52 13.02 -9.28 2.18
N SER A 53 12.61 -10.35 2.85
CA SER A 53 11.72 -11.36 2.26
C SER A 53 10.28 -10.83 2.23
N ILE A 54 9.78 -10.60 1.01
CA ILE A 54 8.44 -10.07 0.78
C ILE A 54 7.73 -10.95 -0.26
N GLU A 55 6.57 -11.47 0.12
CA GLU A 55 5.62 -12.09 -0.80
C GLU A 55 4.52 -11.09 -1.14
N VAL A 56 4.11 -11.06 -2.41
CA VAL A 56 3.08 -10.11 -2.88
C VAL A 56 1.91 -10.86 -3.48
N GLY A 57 0.72 -10.56 -2.98
CA GLY A 57 -0.55 -11.07 -3.49
C GLY A 57 -1.49 -9.94 -3.89
N MET A 58 -2.43 -10.24 -4.77
CA MET A 58 -3.50 -9.31 -5.17
C MET A 58 -4.85 -10.00 -5.02
N VAL A 59 -5.82 -9.27 -4.50
CA VAL A 59 -7.20 -9.76 -4.38
C VAL A 59 -8.17 -8.79 -5.05
N SER A 60 -9.22 -9.33 -5.64
CA SER A 60 -10.34 -8.56 -6.18
C SER A 60 -11.58 -8.86 -5.34
N ALA A 61 -12.24 -7.81 -4.87
CA ALA A 61 -13.43 -7.90 -4.05
C ALA A 61 -14.42 -6.80 -4.41
N SER A 62 -15.69 -7.06 -4.16
CA SER A 62 -16.77 -6.11 -4.38
C SER A 62 -17.42 -5.76 -3.05
N SER A 63 -17.65 -4.46 -2.81
CA SER A 63 -18.43 -4.03 -1.65
C SER A 63 -19.89 -4.41 -1.82
N TYR A 64 -20.50 -4.99 -0.79
CA TYR A 64 -21.96 -5.09 -0.72
C TYR A 64 -22.55 -3.69 -0.51
N ARG A 65 -23.57 -3.32 -1.28
CA ARG A 65 -24.32 -2.07 -1.09
C ARG A 65 -25.68 -2.42 -0.48
N GLY A 66 -26.11 -1.68 0.54
CA GLY A 66 -27.47 -1.77 1.10
C GLY A 66 -27.63 -2.60 2.39
N VAL A 67 -26.55 -2.97 3.06
CA VAL A 67 -26.61 -3.35 4.49
C VAL A 67 -26.44 -2.07 5.31
N GLU A 68 -27.56 -1.37 5.53
CA GLU A 68 -27.64 -0.42 6.63
C GLU A 68 -27.41 -1.21 7.93
N THR A 69 -26.49 -0.71 8.77
CA THR A 69 -26.33 -1.20 10.15
C THR A 69 -27.32 -0.47 11.03
#